data_AF-A0A0G1ZU45-F1
#
_entry.id   AF-A0A0G1ZU45-F1
#
_cell.length_a   1.000
_cell.length_b   1.000
_cell.length_c   1.000
_cell.angle_alpha   90.00
_cell.angle_beta   90.00
_cell.angle_gamma   90.00
#
_symmetry.space_group_name_H-M   'P 1'
#
loop_
_entity.id
_entity.type
_entity.pdbx_description
1 polymer ?
#
loop_
_entity_poly.entity_id
_entity_poly.type
_entity_poly.pdbx_seq_one_letter_code
_entity_poly.pdbx_strand_id
1 'polypeptide(L)' 'MDELGIRARIEDEIKRFNKFRSGVLGHKQDKVAIDVDVRNYTKYLLREGTLIEKRELLSCLQSKLFLKDKKITLE' A
#
# COMPACT_ATOMS: atom_id res chain seq x y z
N MET A 1 4.56 -9.20 -4.76
CA MET A 1 4.94 -8.37 -3.60
C MET A 1 4.67 -9.13 -2.31
N ASP A 2 5.72 -9.53 -1.61
CA ASP A 2 5.63 -9.95 -0.22
C ASP A 2 5.51 -8.73 0.71
N GLU A 3 5.37 -8.97 2.01
CA GLU A 3 5.28 -7.92 3.04
C GLU A 3 6.46 -6.92 2.98
N LEU A 4 7.65 -7.42 2.62
CA LEU A 4 8.85 -6.62 2.38
C LEU A 4 8.68 -5.68 1.18
N GLY A 5 8.15 -6.16 0.06
CA GLY A 5 7.86 -5.34 -1.11
C GLY A 5 6.83 -4.24 -0.84
N ILE A 6 5.76 -4.55 -0.09
CA ILE A 6 4.74 -3.56 0.28
C ILE A 6 5.35 -2.48 1.19
N ARG A 7 6.13 -2.88 2.19
CA ARG A 7 6.81 -1.94 3.09
C ARG A 7 7.73 -0.98 2.34
N ALA A 8 8.55 -1.50 1.41
CA ALA A 8 9.44 -0.68 0.60
C ALA A 8 8.68 0.37 -0.23
N ARG A 9 7.53 -0.01 -0.80
CA ARG A 9 6.67 0.90 -1.59
C ARG A 9 6.10 2.02 -0.71
N ILE A 10 5.65 1.70 0.50
CA ILE A 10 5.16 2.69 1.47
C ILE A 10 6.26 3.67 1.86
N GLU A 11 7.45 3.15 2.18
CA GLU A 11 8.60 3.99 2.54
C GLU A 11 8.97 4.95 1.40
N ASP A 12 8.90 4.51 0.14
CA ASP A 12 9.17 5.36 -1.02
C ASP A 12 8.09 6.44 -1.24
N GLU A 13 6.80 6.10 -1.12
CA GLU A 13 5.72 7.08 -1.20
C GLU A 13 5.83 8.16 -0.13
N ILE A 14 6.15 7.76 1.11
CA ILE A 14 6.35 8.73 2.18
C ILE A 14 7.57 9.60 1.91
N LYS A 15 8.68 9.03 1.43
CA LYS A 15 9.87 9.82 1.04
C LYS A 15 9.50 10.86 -0.01
N ARG A 16 8.74 10.48 -1.04
CA ARG A 16 8.25 11.38 -2.09
C ARG A 16 7.33 12.46 -1.52
N PHE A 17 6.39 12.10 -0.65
CA PHE A 17 5.50 13.04 0.02
C PHE A 17 6.26 14.05 0.88
N ASN A 18 7.21 13.59 1.70
CA ASN A 18 8.04 14.47 2.54
C ASN A 18 8.92 15.41 1.71
N LYS A 19 9.47 14.91 0.60
CA LYS A 19 10.24 15.75 -0.34
C LYS A 19 9.37 16.83 -0.96
N PHE A 20 8.14 16.50 -1.37
CA PHE A 20 7.18 17.49 -1.88
C PHE A 20 6.79 18.51 -0.81
N ARG A 21 6.43 18.03 0.38
CA ARG A 21 6.01 18.87 1.52
C ARG A 21 7.08 19.88 1.94
N SER A 22 8.34 19.47 1.96
CA SER A 22 9.45 20.36 2.35
C SER A 22 10.00 21.20 1.19
N GLY A 23 10.18 20.59 0.01
CA GLY A 23 10.81 21.26 -1.13
C GLY A 23 9.88 22.13 -1.96
N VAL A 24 8.59 21.79 -2.04
CA VAL A 24 7.59 22.53 -2.83
C VAL A 24 6.73 23.41 -1.95
N LEU A 25 6.24 22.88 -0.82
CA LEU A 25 5.32 23.60 0.06
C LEU A 25 6.02 24.36 1.21
N GLY A 26 7.35 24.24 1.35
CA GLY A 26 8.14 25.02 2.31
C GLY A 26 7.93 24.65 3.78
N HIS A 27 7.30 23.51 4.09
CA HIS A 27 7.13 23.06 5.48
C HIS A 27 8.44 22.49 6.05
N LYS A 28 8.68 22.70 7.36
CA LYS A 28 9.83 22.11 8.06
C LYS A 28 9.74 20.58 8.06
N GLN A 29 10.88 19.91 7.86
CA GLN A 29 10.96 18.46 7.96
C GLN A 29 10.91 18.02 9.42
N ASP A 30 9.75 17.55 9.87
CA ASP A 30 9.70 16.75 11.08
C ASP A 30 10.24 15.35 10.77
N LYS A 31 11.30 14.93 11.47
CA LYS A 31 11.79 13.54 11.48
C LYS A 31 10.80 12.69 12.28
N VAL A 32 9.62 12.46 11.72
CA VAL A 32 8.71 11.46 12.27
C VAL A 32 9.28 10.10 11.86
N ALA A 33 9.69 9.30 12.84
CA ALA A 33 9.89 7.87 12.60
C ALA A 33 8.52 7.29 12.27
N ILE A 34 8.32 6.91 11.02
CA ILE A 34 7.03 6.42 10.56
C ILE A 34 7.02 4.93 10.84
N ASP A 35 6.21 4.55 11.82
CA ASP A 35 5.83 3.17 12.00
C ASP A 35 4.93 2.77 10.83
N VAL A 36 5.45 1.88 9.98
CA VAL A 36 4.79 1.51 8.72
C VAL A 36 3.78 0.41 9.00
N ASP A 37 2.50 0.79 9.08
CA ASP A 37 1.40 -0.16 9.17
C ASP A 37 1.06 -0.75 7.79
N VAL A 38 1.77 -1.83 7.44
CA VAL A 38 1.60 -2.56 6.18
C VAL A 38 0.16 -3.04 6.00
N ARG A 39 -0.53 -3.43 7.08
CA ARG A 39 -1.90 -3.96 7.00
C ARG A 39 -2.88 -2.87 6.61
N ASN A 40 -2.81 -1.70 7.24
CA ASN A 40 -3.70 -0.60 6.90
C ASN A 40 -3.42 -0.04 5.50
N TYR A 41 -2.16 0.00 5.07
CA TYR A 41 -1.84 0.34 3.69
C TYR A 41 -2.39 -0.69 2.69
N THR A 42 -2.30 -1.98 2.99
CA THR A 42 -2.89 -3.05 2.16
C THR A 42 -4.41 -2.85 2.01
N LYS A 43 -5.12 -2.50 3.09
CA LYS A 43 -6.56 -2.16 3.03
C LYS A 43 -6.82 -0.92 2.17
N TYR A 44 -6.00 0.12 2.32
CA TYR A 44 -6.10 1.33 1.52
C TYR A 44 -5.92 1.00 0.04
N LEU A 45 -4.90 0.23 -0.34
CA LEU A 45 -4.61 -0.12 -1.72
C LEU A 45 -5.77 -0.93 -2.35
N LEU A 46 -6.38 -1.85 -1.59
CA LEU A 46 -7.57 -2.59 -2.03
C LEU A 46 -8.82 -1.72 -2.22
N ARG A 47 -8.92 -0.58 -1.53
CA ARG A 47 -10.05 0.36 -1.63
C ARG A 47 -9.81 1.43 -2.70
N GLU A 48 -8.73 2.17 -2.56
CA GLU A 48 -8.45 3.42 -3.29
C GLU A 48 -7.35 3.25 -4.36
N GLY A 49 -6.58 2.16 -4.33
CA GLY A 49 -5.51 1.93 -5.29
C GLY A 49 -6.01 1.81 -6.73
N THR A 50 -5.10 1.99 -7.68
CA THR A 50 -5.37 1.75 -9.09
C THR A 50 -5.70 0.27 -9.34
N LEU A 51 -6.36 -0.03 -10.46
CA LEU A 51 -6.67 -1.41 -10.83
C LEU A 51 -5.39 -2.27 -10.94
N ILE A 52 -4.29 -1.68 -11.42
CA ILE A 52 -2.99 -2.33 -11.53
C ILE A 52 -2.42 -2.66 -10.15
N GLU A 53 -2.45 -1.71 -9.21
CA GLU A 53 -1.98 -1.91 -7.84
C GLU A 53 -2.77 -2.98 -7.10
N LYS A 54 -4.10 -2.95 -7.23
CA LYS A 54 -4.98 -3.97 -6.67
C LYS A 54 -4.64 -5.36 -7.23
N ARG A 55 -4.44 -5.46 -8.55
CA ARG A 55 -4.06 -6.71 -9.22
C ARG A 55 -2.69 -7.20 -8.76
N GLU A 56 -1.71 -6.31 -8.68
CA GLU A 56 -0.36 -6.63 -8.22
C GLU A 56 -0.39 -7.12 -6.77
N LEU A 57 -1.13 -6.47 -5.88
CA LEU A 57 -1.31 -6.90 -4.51
C LEU A 57 -1.96 -8.29 -4.41
N LEU A 58 -3.03 -8.52 -5.17
CA LEU A 58 -3.73 -9.81 -5.20
C LEU A 58 -2.90 -10.92 -5.86
N SER A 59 -1.92 -10.61 -6.70
CA SER A 59 -1.01 -11.61 -7.32
C SER A 59 -0.15 -12.36 -6.29
N CYS A 60 -0.03 -11.80 -5.09
CA CYS A 60 0.76 -12.35 -4.00
C CYS A 60 -0.04 -13.36 -3.16
N LEU A 61 -1.35 -13.47 -3.42
CA LEU A 61 -2.23 -14.37 -2.71
C LEU A 61 -2.00 -15.80 -3.22
N GLN A 62 -1.57 -16.69 -2.33
CA GLN A 62 -1.29 -18.09 -2.67
C GLN A 62 -2.55 -18.98 -2.63
N SER A 63 -3.60 -18.53 -1.95
CA SER A 63 -4.88 -19.23 -1.84
C SER A 63 -5.69 -19.11 -3.13
N LYS A 64 -6.45 -20.16 -3.47
CA LYS A 64 -7.46 -20.04 -4.53
C LYS A 64 -8.60 -19.16 -4.04
N LEU A 65 -9.05 -18.28 -4.93
CA LEU A 65 -10.20 -17.42 -4.71
C LEU A 65 -11.42 -18.07 -5.35
N PHE A 66 -12.51 -18.20 -4.60
CA PHE A 66 -13.81 -18.59 -5.12
C PHE A 66 -14.74 -17.39 -5.17
N LEU A 67 -15.37 -17.16 -6.33
CA LEU A 67 -16.43 -16.19 -6.49
C LEU A 67 -17.75 -16.94 -6.63
N LYS A 68 -18.63 -16.80 -5.63
CA LYS A 68 -19.97 -17.39 -5.63
C LYS A 68 -20.97 -16.39 -5.05
N ASP A 69 -22.12 -16.22 -5.68
CA ASP A 69 -23.18 -15.30 -5.22
C ASP A 69 -22.66 -13.87 -4.96
N LYS A 70 -21.75 -13.39 -5.81
CA LYS A 70 -21.04 -12.10 -5.67
C LYS A 70 -20.22 -11.97 -4.38
N LYS A 71 -19.92 -13.07 -3.69
CA LYS A 71 -19.02 -13.13 -2.53
C LYS A 71 -17.72 -13.81 -2.93
N ILE A 72 -16.61 -13.23 -2.45
CA ILE A 72 -15.28 -13.80 -2.62
C ILE A 72 -14.92 -14.54 -1.33
N THR A 73 -14.52 -15.80 -1.45
CA THR A 73 -14.03 -16.63 -0.34
C THR A 73 -12.67 -17.23 -0.67
N LEU A 74 -11.87 -17.52 0.36
CA LEU A 74 -10.61 -18.24 0.23
C LEU A 74 -10.88 -19.74 0.39
N GLU A 75 -10.13 -20.58 -0.35
CA GLU A 75 -9.98 -22.01 -0.05
C GLU A 75 -9.24 -22.22 1.27
#